data_AF-A0A7G5BYB1-F1
#
_entry.id   AF-A0A7G5BYB1-F1
#
_cell.length_a   1.000
_cell.length_b   1.000
_cell.length_c   1.000
_cell.angle_alpha   90.00
_cell.angle_beta   90.00
_cell.angle_gamma   90.00
#
_symmetry.space_group_name_H-M   'P 1'
#
loop_
_entity.id
_entity.type
_entity.pdbx_description
1 polymer ?
#
loop_
_entity_poly.entity_id
_entity_poly.type
_entity_poly.pdbx_seq_one_letter_code
_entity_poly.pdbx_strand_id
1 'polypeptide(L)'
;MNRQRLYADSLALLEQGHQEVQLDALRRVHGAKLIELNERRRDARTLGQSVKELSDAVKAKELQAVALEQHMQRMSQLLEHKKQLASYESEYEQRQRYYIQESERADAKLFPDVARAKRNSCKGVIVAPDGLRFQSDRISGLLKGLADDGYLCFSFNVDLNEVIERGADGFYEYKDEALLLSWLTKQKIAPTILCTWVLQSAWFDLLPNKTIWYDLCDHEDVLWGMDATSRLKHYGLLKDASIVTFSNRNWKKYVAARQDAIELESGSDIAAVSRVSACLEV
;
A
#
# COMPACT_ATOMS: atom_id res chain seq x y z
N MET A 1 -24.90 116.84 36.84
CA MET A 1 -24.95 115.49 37.45
C MET A 1 -25.27 114.34 36.46
N ASN A 2 -25.03 114.46 35.14
CA ASN A 2 -25.40 113.39 34.18
C ASN A 2 -24.26 112.71 33.40
N ARG A 3 -23.00 113.15 33.52
CA ARG A 3 -21.88 112.53 32.79
C ARG A 3 -21.32 111.25 33.45
N GLN A 4 -21.35 111.16 34.78
CA GLN A 4 -20.83 109.98 35.49
C GLN A 4 -21.76 108.75 35.37
N ARG A 5 -23.09 108.93 35.31
CA ARG A 5 -24.04 107.85 35.03
C ARG A 5 -23.91 107.32 33.60
N LEU A 6 -23.84 108.21 32.61
CA LEU A 6 -23.61 107.81 31.21
C LEU A 6 -22.28 107.05 31.03
N TYR A 7 -21.22 107.41 31.75
CA TYR A 7 -19.95 106.69 31.72
C TYR A 7 -20.07 105.30 32.35
N ALA A 8 -20.72 105.17 33.51
CA ALA A 8 -20.94 103.89 34.17
C ALA A 8 -21.82 102.95 33.32
N ASP A 9 -22.88 103.47 32.71
CA ASP A 9 -23.77 102.71 31.82
C ASP A 9 -23.02 102.27 30.55
N SER A 10 -22.17 103.13 29.98
CA SER A 10 -21.34 102.79 28.82
C SER A 10 -20.27 101.73 29.13
N LEU A 11 -19.70 101.75 30.35
CA LEU A 11 -18.74 100.75 30.80
C LEU A 11 -19.42 99.40 31.04
N ALA A 12 -20.60 99.39 31.64
CA ALA A 12 -21.40 98.18 31.84
C ALA A 12 -21.82 97.55 30.50
N LEU A 13 -22.19 98.36 29.51
CA LEU A 13 -22.48 97.90 28.14
C LEU A 13 -21.24 97.32 27.44
N LEU A 14 -20.07 97.95 27.59
CA LEU A 14 -18.80 97.44 27.05
C LEU A 14 -18.38 96.13 27.72
N GLU A 15 -18.56 96.02 29.04
CA GLU A 15 -18.27 94.81 29.81
C GLU A 15 -19.22 93.67 29.45
N GLN A 16 -20.52 93.95 29.30
CA GLN A 16 -21.50 92.99 28.80
C GLN A 16 -21.15 92.51 27.39
N GLY A 17 -20.81 93.42 26.47
CA GLY A 17 -20.39 93.06 25.11
C GLY A 17 -19.10 92.22 25.10
N HIS A 18 -18.14 92.51 25.99
CA HIS A 18 -16.93 91.70 26.14
C HIS A 18 -17.24 90.29 26.65
N GLN A 19 -18.13 90.17 27.66
CA GLN A 19 -18.59 88.88 28.18
C GLN A 19 -19.34 88.08 27.11
N GLU A 20 -20.18 88.71 26.30
CA GLU A 20 -20.88 88.04 25.19
C GLU A 20 -19.89 87.49 24.14
N VAL A 21 -18.86 88.27 23.76
CA VAL A 21 -17.81 87.81 22.85
C VAL A 21 -17.00 86.66 23.43
N GLN A 22 -16.65 86.72 24.73
CA GLN A 22 -15.95 85.63 25.41
C GLN A 22 -16.82 84.37 25.50
N LEU A 23 -18.11 84.50 25.80
CA LEU A 23 -19.06 83.38 25.83
C LEU A 23 -19.23 82.75 24.45
N ASP A 24 -19.31 83.54 23.39
CA ASP A 24 -19.39 83.03 22.03
C ASP A 24 -18.09 82.35 21.59
N ALA A 25 -16.93 82.88 21.96
CA ALA A 25 -15.65 82.20 21.74
C ALA A 25 -15.58 80.86 22.47
N LEU A 26 -16.02 80.81 23.74
CA LEU A 26 -16.11 79.57 24.52
C LEU A 26 -17.09 78.57 23.91
N ARG A 27 -18.26 79.02 23.43
CA ARG A 27 -19.25 78.17 22.74
C ARG A 27 -18.67 77.57 21.47
N ARG A 28 -17.91 78.35 20.67
CA ARG A 28 -17.23 77.86 19.47
C ARG A 28 -16.17 76.81 19.79
N VAL A 29 -15.32 77.06 20.79
CA VAL A 29 -14.29 76.11 21.23
C VAL A 29 -14.92 74.83 21.78
N HIS A 30 -15.97 74.95 22.60
CA HIS A 30 -16.71 73.82 23.14
C HIS A 30 -17.38 73.00 22.02
N GLY A 31 -18.01 73.66 21.04
CA GLY A 31 -18.59 73.03 19.87
C GLY A 31 -17.55 72.28 19.03
N ALA A 32 -16.39 72.89 18.76
CA ALA A 32 -15.29 72.26 18.02
C ALA A 32 -14.75 71.02 18.77
N LYS A 33 -14.54 71.12 20.09
CA LYS A 33 -14.11 69.98 20.91
C LYS A 33 -15.13 68.85 20.94
N LEU A 34 -16.43 69.16 20.95
CA LEU A 34 -17.48 68.14 20.88
C LEU A 34 -17.48 67.40 19.54
N ILE A 35 -17.24 68.10 18.43
CA ILE A 35 -17.12 67.49 17.10
C ILE A 35 -15.90 66.56 17.07
N GLU A 36 -14.73 67.05 17.50
CA GLU A 36 -13.50 66.26 17.55
C GLU A 36 -13.64 65.02 18.43
N LEU A 37 -14.29 65.16 19.60
CA LEU A 37 -14.53 64.03 20.50
C LEU A 37 -15.48 63.00 19.88
N ASN A 38 -16.49 63.44 19.12
CA ASN A 38 -17.38 62.54 18.39
C ASN A 38 -16.67 61.83 17.22
N GLU A 39 -15.77 62.51 16.51
CA GLU A 39 -14.92 61.90 15.47
C GLU A 39 -14.02 60.83 16.06
N ARG A 40 -13.25 61.16 17.12
CA ARG A 40 -12.40 60.20 17.84
C ARG A 40 -13.20 59.01 18.38
N ARG A 41 -14.45 59.22 18.83
CA ARG A 41 -15.35 58.13 19.26
C ARG A 41 -15.79 57.24 18.10
N ARG A 42 -15.99 57.79 16.90
CA ARG A 42 -16.29 57.00 15.70
C ARG A 42 -15.07 56.18 15.29
N ASP A 43 -13.88 56.79 15.27
CA ASP A 43 -12.63 56.11 14.92
C ASP A 43 -12.29 54.99 15.92
N ALA A 44 -12.49 55.23 17.21
CA ALA A 44 -12.31 54.20 18.22
C ALA A 44 -13.28 53.02 18.03
N ARG A 45 -14.51 53.27 17.56
CA ARG A 45 -15.49 52.20 17.26
C ARG A 45 -15.11 51.41 16.01
N THR A 46 -14.67 52.08 14.94
CA THR A 46 -14.25 51.40 13.71
C THR A 46 -12.98 50.57 13.94
N LEU A 47 -12.00 51.11 14.68
CA LEU A 47 -10.83 50.36 15.12
C LEU A 47 -11.22 49.16 15.99
N GLY A 48 -12.14 49.35 16.93
CA GLY A 48 -12.65 48.25 17.78
C GLY A 48 -13.30 47.13 16.97
N GLN A 49 -14.04 47.46 15.91
CA GLN A 49 -14.60 46.48 14.97
C GLN A 49 -13.52 45.75 14.17
N SER A 50 -12.55 46.48 13.61
CA SER A 50 -11.47 45.88 12.82
C SER A 50 -10.56 44.96 13.66
N VAL A 51 -10.25 45.34 14.91
CA VAL A 51 -9.51 44.50 15.85
C VAL A 51 -10.28 43.21 16.17
N LYS A 52 -11.60 43.30 16.31
CA LYS A 52 -12.44 42.12 16.54
C LYS A 52 -12.44 41.19 15.32
N GLU A 53 -12.60 41.73 14.11
CA GLU A 53 -12.55 40.95 12.87
C GLU A 53 -11.20 40.25 12.68
N LEU A 54 -10.10 40.95 12.95
CA LEU A 54 -8.76 40.37 12.91
C LEU A 54 -8.58 39.28 13.98
N SER A 55 -9.09 39.49 15.20
CA SER A 55 -9.03 38.48 16.26
C SER A 55 -9.81 37.21 15.89
N ASP A 56 -10.99 37.36 15.29
CA ASP A 56 -11.80 36.24 14.85
C ASP A 56 -11.14 35.51 13.66
N ALA A 57 -10.52 36.25 12.74
CA ALA A 57 -9.75 35.67 11.63
C ALA A 57 -8.50 34.91 12.10
N VAL A 58 -7.79 35.42 13.11
CA VAL A 58 -6.64 34.74 13.73
C VAL A 58 -7.08 33.43 14.37
N LYS A 59 -8.17 33.43 15.17
CA LYS A 59 -8.72 32.21 15.77
C LYS A 59 -9.14 31.17 14.72
N ALA A 60 -9.75 31.62 13.62
CA ALA A 60 -10.11 30.72 12.52
C ALA A 60 -8.87 30.09 11.87
N LYS A 61 -7.78 30.86 11.71
CA LYS A 61 -6.51 30.36 11.18
C LYS A 61 -5.80 29.42 12.15
N GLU A 62 -5.85 29.67 13.45
CA GLU A 62 -5.33 28.75 14.48
C GLU A 62 -6.05 27.41 14.44
N LEU A 63 -7.40 27.41 14.37
CA LEU A 63 -8.17 26.18 14.22
C LEU A 63 -7.83 25.42 12.94
N GLN A 64 -7.63 26.14 11.83
CA GLN A 64 -7.21 25.54 10.57
C GLN A 64 -5.80 24.91 10.67
N ALA A 65 -4.86 25.57 11.35
CA ALA A 65 -3.51 25.06 11.56
C ALA A 65 -3.53 23.77 12.40
N VAL A 66 -4.30 23.74 13.49
CA VAL A 66 -4.46 22.55 14.34
C VAL A 66 -5.06 21.38 13.54
N ALA A 67 -6.07 21.64 12.71
CA ALA A 67 -6.66 20.60 11.85
C ALA A 67 -5.64 20.04 10.84
N LEU A 68 -4.79 20.90 10.28
CA LEU A 68 -3.74 20.50 9.35
C LEU A 68 -2.65 19.68 10.03
N GLU A 69 -2.23 20.06 11.24
CA GLU A 69 -1.26 19.29 12.04
C GLU A 69 -1.79 17.89 12.38
N GLN A 70 -3.06 17.78 12.77
CA GLN A 70 -3.69 16.48 13.00
C GLN A 70 -3.73 15.63 11.74
N HIS A 71 -4.01 16.23 10.58
CA HIS A 71 -3.97 15.53 9.29
C HIS A 71 -2.55 15.06 8.94
N MET A 72 -1.53 15.90 9.15
CA MET A 72 -0.12 15.53 8.93
C MET A 72 0.32 14.39 9.85
N GLN A 73 -0.08 14.42 11.12
CA GLN A 73 0.22 13.33 12.07
C GLN A 73 -0.41 12.00 11.62
N ARG A 74 -1.69 12.01 11.22
CA ARG A 74 -2.36 10.80 10.68
C ARG A 74 -1.66 10.27 9.43
N MET A 75 -1.27 11.16 8.50
CA MET A 75 -0.51 10.76 7.31
C MET A 75 0.86 10.16 7.68
N SER A 76 1.58 10.75 8.63
CA SER A 76 2.85 10.22 9.10
C SER A 76 2.70 8.84 9.72
N GLN A 77 1.65 8.62 10.53
CA GLN A 77 1.35 7.31 11.13
C GLN A 77 1.00 6.27 10.06
N LEU A 78 0.22 6.64 9.04
CA LEU A 78 -0.08 5.74 7.91
C LEU A 78 1.17 5.40 7.10
N LEU A 79 2.07 6.37 6.88
CA LEU A 79 3.34 6.12 6.19
C LEU A 79 4.24 5.21 7.01
N GLU A 80 4.31 5.40 8.33
CA GLU A 80 5.11 4.55 9.20
C GLU A 80 4.55 3.12 9.28
N HIS A 81 3.23 2.97 9.43
CA HIS A 81 2.57 1.67 9.34
C HIS A 81 2.81 1.00 7.98
N LYS A 82 2.79 1.76 6.88
CA LYS A 82 3.11 1.23 5.54
C LYS A 82 4.59 0.88 5.36
N LYS A 83 5.52 1.55 6.06
CA LYS A 83 6.93 1.15 6.10
C LYS A 83 7.15 -0.09 6.95
N GLN A 84 6.33 -0.29 7.99
CA GLN A 84 6.36 -1.46 8.85
C GLN A 84 5.78 -2.71 8.19
N LEU A 85 4.90 -2.56 7.19
CA LEU A 85 4.66 -3.63 6.22
C LEU A 85 5.99 -3.88 5.50
N ALA A 86 6.63 -5.01 5.80
CA ALA A 86 7.97 -5.33 5.35
C ALA A 86 8.11 -5.11 3.83
N SER A 87 9.13 -4.33 3.44
CA SER A 87 9.53 -4.23 2.03
C SER A 87 9.78 -5.64 1.49
N TYR A 88 9.29 -5.91 0.28
CA TYR A 88 9.50 -7.17 -0.43
C TYR A 88 10.96 -7.64 -0.38
N GLU A 89 11.92 -6.72 -0.51
CA GLU A 89 13.36 -7.05 -0.45
C GLU A 89 13.76 -7.66 0.89
N SER A 90 13.26 -7.08 1.99
CA SER A 90 13.57 -7.57 3.32
C SER A 90 12.99 -8.96 3.56
N GLU A 91 11.73 -9.18 3.14
CA GLU A 91 11.08 -10.48 3.29
C GLU A 91 11.73 -11.54 2.38
N TYR A 92 12.03 -11.17 1.13
CA TYR A 92 12.74 -12.02 0.18
C TYR A 92 14.09 -12.47 0.75
N GLU A 93 14.91 -11.55 1.26
CA GLU A 93 16.21 -11.87 1.83
C GLU A 93 16.11 -12.76 3.07
N GLN A 94 15.12 -12.51 3.94
CA GLN A 94 14.91 -13.31 5.14
C GLN A 94 14.53 -14.75 4.78
N ARG A 95 13.57 -14.93 3.85
CA ARG A 95 13.15 -16.24 3.35
C ARG A 95 14.31 -16.96 2.66
N GLN A 96 15.06 -16.27 1.81
CA GLN A 96 16.20 -16.87 1.12
C GLN A 96 17.28 -17.33 2.10
N ARG A 97 17.61 -16.51 3.11
CA ARG A 97 18.55 -16.89 4.18
C ARG A 97 18.07 -18.13 4.95
N TYR A 98 16.78 -18.17 5.29
CA TYR A 98 16.17 -19.34 5.94
C TYR A 98 16.34 -20.61 5.09
N TYR A 99 15.97 -20.57 3.81
CA TYR A 99 16.08 -21.76 2.94
C TYR A 99 17.51 -22.22 2.73
N ILE A 100 18.48 -21.31 2.59
CA ILE A 100 19.90 -21.66 2.50
C ILE A 100 20.33 -22.43 3.75
N GLN A 101 20.04 -21.90 4.94
CA GLN A 101 20.47 -22.51 6.20
C GLN A 101 19.82 -23.87 6.46
N GLU A 102 18.51 -23.96 6.24
CA GLU A 102 17.76 -25.17 6.58
C GLU A 102 17.91 -26.27 5.53
N SER A 103 18.04 -25.93 4.24
CA SER A 103 18.25 -26.94 3.20
C SER A 103 19.61 -27.65 3.30
N GLU A 104 20.64 -26.98 3.82
CA GLU A 104 21.95 -27.58 4.10
C GLU A 104 21.88 -28.62 5.22
N ARG A 105 21.04 -28.37 6.23
CA ARG A 105 20.85 -29.25 7.41
C ARG A 105 19.89 -30.40 7.16
N ALA A 106 18.99 -30.25 6.20
CA ALA A 106 17.91 -31.20 5.96
C ALA A 106 18.41 -32.57 5.43
N ASP A 107 17.91 -33.66 6.02
CA ASP A 107 18.20 -35.02 5.56
C ASP A 107 17.32 -35.40 4.37
N ALA A 108 17.83 -35.16 3.16
CA ALA A 108 17.17 -35.47 1.89
C ALA A 108 16.80 -36.96 1.68
N LYS A 109 17.21 -37.86 2.59
CA LYS A 109 16.82 -39.28 2.58
C LYS A 109 15.34 -39.52 2.90
N LEU A 110 14.58 -38.49 3.27
CA LEU A 110 13.12 -38.56 3.53
C LEU A 110 12.25 -38.61 2.25
N PHE A 111 12.83 -38.43 1.06
CA PHE A 111 12.15 -38.63 -0.24
C PHE A 111 12.61 -39.89 -1.03
N PRO A 112 12.90 -41.06 -0.41
CA PRO A 112 13.56 -42.17 -1.09
C PRO A 112 12.60 -42.95 -2.01
N ASP A 113 11.31 -43.00 -1.65
CA ASP A 113 10.29 -43.73 -2.44
C ASP A 113 9.88 -42.97 -3.70
N VAL A 114 9.96 -41.63 -3.66
CA VAL A 114 9.70 -40.78 -4.82
C VAL A 114 10.80 -40.92 -5.88
N ALA A 115 12.06 -41.12 -5.46
CA ALA A 115 13.18 -41.37 -6.36
C ALA A 115 13.05 -42.73 -7.11
N ARG A 116 12.31 -43.70 -6.57
CA ARG A 116 11.98 -44.96 -7.27
C ARG A 116 10.87 -44.76 -8.31
N ALA A 117 9.88 -43.93 -8.03
CA ALA A 117 8.81 -43.60 -8.97
C ALA A 117 9.35 -42.97 -10.28
N LYS A 118 10.46 -42.23 -10.21
CA LYS A 118 11.13 -41.64 -11.39
C LYS A 118 11.68 -42.66 -12.40
N ARG A 119 11.91 -43.93 -12.01
CA ARG A 119 12.61 -44.89 -12.89
C ARG A 119 11.77 -45.42 -14.06
N ASN A 120 10.45 -45.23 -14.05
CA ASN A 120 9.58 -45.68 -15.14
C ASN A 120 8.73 -44.49 -15.65
N SER A 121 9.09 -43.93 -16.80
CA SER A 121 8.30 -43.00 -17.64
C SER A 121 7.77 -41.69 -17.04
N CYS A 122 8.42 -41.09 -16.04
CA CYS A 122 8.00 -39.76 -15.57
C CYS A 122 8.34 -38.66 -16.59
N LYS A 123 7.33 -37.89 -17.05
CA LYS A 123 7.51 -36.80 -18.02
C LYS A 123 8.29 -35.61 -17.43
N GLY A 124 8.14 -35.34 -16.14
CA GLY A 124 8.80 -34.23 -15.47
C GLY A 124 8.36 -34.07 -14.02
N VAL A 125 9.01 -33.16 -13.30
CA VAL A 125 8.68 -32.83 -11.90
C VAL A 125 8.06 -31.44 -11.85
N ILE A 126 6.92 -31.30 -11.18
CA ILE A 126 6.21 -30.05 -10.98
C ILE A 126 6.10 -29.80 -9.48
N VAL A 127 6.44 -28.59 -9.04
CA VAL A 127 6.38 -28.19 -7.64
C VAL A 127 5.56 -26.91 -7.51
N ALA A 128 4.55 -26.95 -6.64
CA ALA A 128 3.81 -25.78 -6.19
C ALA A 128 4.24 -25.45 -4.74
N PRO A 129 5.14 -24.47 -4.55
CA PRO A 129 5.61 -24.03 -3.24
C PRO A 129 4.52 -23.37 -2.39
N ASP A 130 4.85 -23.09 -1.13
CA ASP A 130 3.99 -22.32 -0.25
C ASP A 130 3.69 -20.98 -0.90
N GLY A 131 2.41 -20.66 -0.98
CA GLY A 131 1.91 -19.57 -1.78
C GLY A 131 0.57 -19.11 -1.28
N LEU A 132 -0.10 -18.31 -2.10
CA LEU A 132 -1.43 -17.84 -1.73
C LEU A 132 -2.38 -19.05 -1.71
N ARG A 133 -2.92 -19.33 -0.52
CA ARG A 133 -4.02 -20.29 -0.36
C ARG A 133 -5.26 -19.70 -1.00
N PHE A 134 -5.55 -20.13 -2.21
CA PHE A 134 -6.78 -19.74 -2.89
C PHE A 134 -7.96 -20.51 -2.32
N GLN A 135 -9.15 -19.90 -2.34
CA GLN A 135 -10.40 -20.58 -1.95
C GLN A 135 -10.76 -21.73 -2.89
N SER A 136 -10.17 -21.75 -4.10
CA SER A 136 -10.38 -22.81 -5.10
C SER A 136 -9.29 -23.87 -5.02
N ASP A 137 -9.68 -25.14 -5.01
CA ASP A 137 -8.80 -26.32 -5.19
C ASP A 137 -8.22 -26.44 -6.62
N ARG A 138 -8.10 -25.32 -7.34
CA ARG A 138 -7.71 -25.28 -8.75
C ARG A 138 -6.28 -25.80 -8.95
N ILE A 139 -5.32 -25.38 -8.14
CA ILE A 139 -3.93 -25.85 -8.25
C ILE A 139 -3.87 -27.35 -7.96
N SER A 140 -4.49 -27.80 -6.87
CA SER A 140 -4.52 -29.21 -6.50
C SER A 140 -5.20 -30.08 -7.57
N GLY A 141 -6.31 -29.62 -8.15
CA GLY A 141 -6.97 -30.31 -9.26
C GLY A 141 -6.10 -30.40 -10.52
N LEU A 142 -5.39 -29.32 -10.84
CA LEU A 142 -4.52 -29.24 -12.01
C LEU A 142 -3.31 -30.15 -11.86
N LEU A 143 -2.68 -30.15 -10.68
CA LEU A 143 -1.57 -31.03 -10.36
C LEU A 143 -1.98 -32.51 -10.35
N LYS A 144 -3.20 -32.84 -9.89
CA LYS A 144 -3.74 -34.20 -9.99
C LYS A 144 -3.92 -34.62 -11.44
N GLY A 145 -4.49 -33.76 -12.29
CA GLY A 145 -4.63 -34.06 -13.72
C GLY A 145 -3.29 -34.22 -14.45
N LEU A 146 -2.27 -33.45 -14.06
CA LEU A 146 -0.91 -33.61 -14.59
C LEU A 146 -0.23 -34.89 -14.06
N ALA A 147 -0.51 -35.28 -12.82
CA ALA A 147 -0.03 -36.56 -12.29
C ALA A 147 -0.60 -37.74 -13.09
N ASP A 148 -1.88 -37.69 -13.45
CA ASP A 148 -2.52 -38.68 -14.34
C ASP A 148 -1.87 -38.72 -15.75
N ASP A 149 -1.34 -37.59 -16.23
CA ASP A 149 -0.59 -37.49 -17.49
C ASP A 149 0.90 -37.89 -17.35
N GLY A 150 1.32 -38.41 -16.18
CA GLY A 150 2.66 -38.96 -15.95
C GLY A 150 3.69 -37.98 -15.39
N TYR A 151 3.26 -36.82 -14.89
CA TYR A 151 4.14 -35.92 -14.14
C TYR A 151 4.22 -36.32 -12.66
N LEU A 152 5.33 -35.94 -12.02
CA LEU A 152 5.47 -36.03 -10.58
C LEU A 152 5.18 -34.66 -9.97
N CYS A 153 4.06 -34.53 -9.28
CA CYS A 153 3.55 -33.26 -8.77
C CYS A 153 3.68 -33.18 -7.25
N PHE A 154 4.21 -32.07 -6.76
CA PHE A 154 4.32 -31.73 -5.34
C PHE A 154 3.49 -30.49 -5.03
N SER A 155 2.62 -30.58 -4.04
CA SER A 155 1.81 -29.46 -3.56
C SER A 155 2.11 -29.16 -2.09
N PHE A 156 2.36 -27.88 -1.77
CA PHE A 156 2.54 -27.47 -0.38
C PHE A 156 1.23 -27.59 0.41
N ASN A 157 1.31 -28.18 1.61
CA ASN A 157 0.21 -28.28 2.56
C ASN A 157 0.74 -28.21 4.00
N VAL A 158 0.42 -27.13 4.73
CA VAL A 158 0.90 -26.92 6.11
C VAL A 158 0.22 -27.86 7.12
N ASP A 159 -0.95 -28.39 6.77
CA ASP A 159 -1.84 -29.10 7.69
C ASP A 159 -1.51 -30.61 7.75
N LEU A 160 -0.41 -31.04 7.13
CA LEU A 160 0.04 -32.44 7.10
C LEU A 160 0.59 -32.91 8.45
N ASN A 161 0.26 -34.15 8.81
CA ASN A 161 0.83 -34.79 10.00
C ASN A 161 2.28 -35.19 9.74
N GLU A 162 2.53 -35.80 8.58
CA GLU A 162 3.88 -36.17 8.14
C GLU A 162 4.52 -35.06 7.30
N VAL A 163 5.82 -35.20 7.01
CA VAL A 163 6.55 -34.21 6.20
C VAL A 163 6.12 -34.26 4.73
N ILE A 164 5.78 -35.46 4.27
CA ILE A 164 5.25 -35.75 2.94
C ILE A 164 4.15 -36.80 3.09
N GLU A 165 3.04 -36.60 2.39
CA GLU A 165 1.96 -37.58 2.30
C GLU A 165 1.70 -37.91 0.82
N ARG A 166 1.45 -39.18 0.52
CA ARG A 166 1.14 -39.62 -0.85
C ARG A 166 -0.37 -39.52 -1.07
N GLY A 167 -0.77 -38.76 -2.10
CA GLY A 167 -2.16 -38.72 -2.57
C GLY A 167 -2.40 -39.75 -3.66
N ALA A 168 -2.79 -39.28 -4.85
CA ALA A 168 -2.90 -40.10 -6.06
C ALA A 168 -1.52 -40.51 -6.61
N ASP A 169 -1.47 -41.48 -7.53
CA ASP A 169 -0.22 -41.87 -8.18
C ASP A 169 0.43 -40.66 -8.89
N GLY A 170 1.67 -40.35 -8.51
CA GLY A 170 2.39 -39.17 -9.02
C GLY A 170 2.08 -37.85 -8.31
N PHE A 171 1.11 -37.80 -7.38
CA PHE A 171 0.77 -36.60 -6.62
C PHE A 171 1.16 -36.72 -5.13
N TYR A 172 1.93 -35.76 -4.65
CA TYR A 172 2.46 -35.72 -3.29
C TYR A 172 2.16 -34.37 -2.65
N GLU A 173 1.79 -34.40 -1.38
CA GLU A 173 1.68 -33.19 -0.57
C GLU A 173 2.88 -33.12 0.39
N TYR A 174 3.39 -31.92 0.63
CA TYR A 174 4.54 -31.72 1.51
C TYR A 174 4.40 -30.46 2.36
N LYS A 175 5.02 -30.44 3.55
CA LYS A 175 4.98 -29.27 4.45
C LYS A 175 6.31 -28.58 4.69
N ASP A 176 7.42 -29.19 4.25
CA ASP A 176 8.77 -28.66 4.46
C ASP A 176 9.45 -28.31 3.13
N GLU A 177 9.43 -27.02 2.79
CA GLU A 177 10.05 -26.48 1.58
C GLU A 177 11.57 -26.57 1.58
N ALA A 178 12.23 -26.44 2.75
CA ALA A 178 13.68 -26.50 2.85
C ALA A 178 14.18 -27.93 2.60
N LEU A 179 13.46 -28.93 3.13
CA LEU A 179 13.74 -30.33 2.85
C LEU A 179 13.53 -30.68 1.37
N LEU A 180 12.42 -30.23 0.76
CA LEU A 180 12.17 -30.44 -0.67
C LEU A 180 13.27 -29.80 -1.53
N LEU A 181 13.68 -28.56 -1.20
CA LEU A 181 14.78 -27.87 -1.86
C LEU A 181 16.10 -28.65 -1.78
N SER A 182 16.42 -29.16 -0.59
CA SER A 182 17.60 -30.00 -0.35
C SER A 182 17.59 -31.24 -1.22
N TRP A 183 16.44 -31.92 -1.32
CA TRP A 183 16.26 -33.10 -2.15
C TRP A 183 16.41 -32.79 -3.64
N LEU A 184 15.70 -31.77 -4.17
CA LEU A 184 15.77 -31.37 -5.56
C LEU A 184 17.22 -31.04 -5.98
N THR A 185 17.93 -30.29 -5.12
CA THR A 185 19.31 -29.87 -5.35
C THR A 185 20.27 -31.06 -5.33
N LYS A 186 20.21 -31.92 -4.30
CA LYS A 186 21.08 -33.09 -4.16
C LYS A 186 20.87 -34.11 -5.28
N GLN A 187 19.62 -34.27 -5.73
CA GLN A 187 19.26 -35.16 -6.84
C GLN A 187 19.43 -34.52 -8.23
N LYS A 188 19.85 -33.25 -8.29
CA LYS A 188 20.01 -32.47 -9.55
C LYS A 188 18.75 -32.51 -10.41
N ILE A 189 17.58 -32.42 -9.78
CA ILE A 189 16.29 -32.37 -10.47
C ILE A 189 16.09 -30.94 -10.97
N ALA A 190 15.65 -30.80 -12.23
CA ALA A 190 15.23 -29.53 -12.82
C ALA A 190 13.69 -29.51 -12.84
N PRO A 191 13.03 -28.97 -11.80
CA PRO A 191 11.58 -28.95 -11.73
C PRO A 191 10.99 -27.79 -12.54
N THR A 192 9.72 -27.96 -12.92
CA THR A 192 8.85 -26.82 -13.24
C THR A 192 8.24 -26.30 -11.95
N ILE A 193 8.40 -25.01 -11.68
CA ILE A 193 7.88 -24.36 -10.48
C ILE A 193 6.60 -23.61 -10.84
N LEU A 194 5.47 -24.05 -10.28
CA LEU A 194 4.19 -23.36 -10.34
C LEU A 194 4.18 -22.23 -9.30
N CYS A 195 4.60 -21.04 -9.74
CA CYS A 195 4.68 -19.83 -8.95
C CYS A 195 3.36 -19.06 -9.02
N THR A 196 2.76 -18.79 -7.87
CA THR A 196 1.56 -17.97 -7.73
C THR A 196 1.84 -16.67 -6.99
N TRP A 197 3.01 -16.54 -6.35
CA TRP A 197 3.35 -15.37 -5.54
C TRP A 197 4.81 -14.97 -5.73
N VAL A 198 5.09 -13.68 -5.90
CA VAL A 198 6.46 -13.19 -6.16
C VAL A 198 7.46 -13.61 -5.09
N LEU A 199 7.06 -13.74 -3.82
CA LEU A 199 7.98 -14.12 -2.73
C LEU A 199 8.44 -15.58 -2.79
N GLN A 200 7.75 -16.44 -3.55
CA GLN A 200 8.21 -17.80 -3.82
C GLN A 200 9.56 -17.81 -4.56
N SER A 201 9.94 -16.69 -5.19
CA SER A 201 11.25 -16.58 -5.82
C SER A 201 12.40 -16.70 -4.84
N ALA A 202 12.20 -16.34 -3.57
CA ALA A 202 13.23 -16.53 -2.54
C ALA A 202 13.62 -18.01 -2.40
N TRP A 203 12.68 -18.93 -2.69
CA TRP A 203 12.89 -20.36 -2.68
C TRP A 203 13.45 -20.86 -4.02
N PHE A 204 12.75 -20.60 -5.14
CA PHE A 204 13.15 -21.19 -6.42
C PHE A 204 14.41 -20.56 -7.03
N ASP A 205 14.79 -19.33 -6.65
CA ASP A 205 16.05 -18.73 -7.14
C ASP A 205 17.29 -19.49 -6.63
N LEU A 206 17.13 -20.34 -5.60
CA LEU A 206 18.17 -21.26 -5.11
C LEU A 206 18.34 -22.52 -5.96
N LEU A 207 17.40 -22.83 -6.86
CA LEU A 207 17.52 -23.94 -7.79
C LEU A 207 18.25 -23.50 -9.06
N PRO A 208 19.39 -24.13 -9.43
CA PRO A 208 20.19 -23.69 -10.58
C PRO A 208 19.50 -23.95 -11.93
N ASN A 209 18.78 -25.07 -12.04
CA ASN A 209 18.03 -25.45 -13.22
C ASN A 209 16.56 -25.57 -12.85
N LYS A 210 15.70 -24.77 -13.49
CA LYS A 210 14.26 -24.75 -13.25
C LYS A 210 13.54 -24.16 -14.45
N THR A 211 12.28 -24.55 -14.61
CA THR A 211 11.32 -23.89 -15.50
C THR A 211 10.34 -23.13 -14.63
N ILE A 212 10.07 -21.86 -14.95
CA ILE A 212 9.08 -21.07 -14.20
C ILE A 212 7.74 -21.15 -14.94
N TRP A 213 6.72 -21.60 -14.23
CA TRP A 213 5.32 -21.47 -14.61
C TRP A 213 4.68 -20.46 -13.66
N TYR A 214 4.31 -19.29 -14.18
CA TYR A 214 3.73 -18.21 -13.38
C TYR A 214 2.21 -18.13 -13.56
N ASP A 215 1.46 -18.33 -12.48
CA ASP A 215 0.00 -18.38 -12.47
C ASP A 215 -0.61 -17.20 -11.69
N LEU A 216 -1.38 -16.35 -12.38
CA LEU A 216 -2.03 -15.18 -11.79
C LEU A 216 -3.47 -15.49 -11.38
N CYS A 217 -3.75 -15.39 -10.08
CA CYS A 217 -5.03 -15.80 -9.50
C CYS A 217 -5.60 -14.81 -8.48
N ASP A 218 -6.88 -14.46 -8.68
CA ASP A 218 -7.92 -13.85 -7.83
C ASP A 218 -7.66 -12.80 -6.73
N HIS A 219 -6.42 -12.41 -6.38
CA HIS A 219 -6.19 -11.35 -5.37
C HIS A 219 -5.07 -10.35 -5.73
N GLU A 220 -5.46 -9.18 -6.26
CA GLU A 220 -4.54 -8.17 -6.84
C GLU A 220 -3.61 -7.58 -5.77
N ASP A 221 -4.11 -7.49 -4.54
CA ASP A 221 -3.41 -6.84 -3.43
C ASP A 221 -2.34 -7.73 -2.78
N VAL A 222 -2.33 -9.05 -3.06
CA VAL A 222 -1.42 -10.00 -2.40
C VAL A 222 -0.38 -10.59 -3.36
N LEU A 223 -0.69 -10.67 -4.67
CA LEU A 223 0.13 -11.36 -5.67
C LEU A 223 1.54 -10.78 -5.90
N TRP A 224 1.69 -9.47 -5.80
CA TRP A 224 2.94 -8.77 -6.13
C TRP A 224 3.22 -7.58 -5.21
N GLY A 225 2.66 -7.57 -4.00
CA GLY A 225 2.87 -6.54 -3.00
C GLY A 225 2.42 -5.12 -3.39
N MET A 226 2.51 -4.22 -2.42
CA MET A 226 2.16 -2.80 -2.62
C MET A 226 3.37 -1.95 -3.05
N ASP A 227 4.59 -2.48 -2.90
CA ASP A 227 5.83 -1.74 -3.17
C ASP A 227 6.28 -1.85 -4.63
N ALA A 228 7.19 -0.95 -5.03
CA ALA A 228 7.70 -0.91 -6.39
C ALA A 228 8.54 -2.15 -6.74
N THR A 229 9.29 -2.70 -5.78
CA THR A 229 10.21 -3.82 -6.03
C THR A 229 9.45 -5.10 -6.34
N SER A 230 8.40 -5.40 -5.59
CA SER A 230 7.55 -6.56 -5.81
C SER A 230 6.81 -6.50 -7.15
N ARG A 231 6.37 -5.31 -7.58
CA ARG A 231 5.87 -5.08 -8.95
C ARG A 231 6.93 -5.30 -10.02
N LEU A 232 8.17 -4.83 -9.80
CA LEU A 232 9.27 -5.09 -10.74
C LEU A 232 9.56 -6.59 -10.84
N LYS A 233 9.56 -7.32 -9.72
CA LYS A 233 9.72 -8.78 -9.73
C LYS A 233 8.58 -9.46 -10.49
N HIS A 234 7.34 -9.02 -10.32
CA HIS A 234 6.21 -9.52 -11.10
C HIS A 234 6.45 -9.42 -12.61
N TYR A 235 6.83 -8.23 -13.11
CA TYR A 235 7.14 -8.07 -14.54
C TYR A 235 8.34 -8.90 -14.97
N GLY A 236 9.33 -9.08 -14.09
CA GLY A 236 10.43 -10.02 -14.29
C GLY A 236 9.94 -11.45 -14.48
N LEU A 237 9.06 -11.94 -13.59
CA LEU A 237 8.48 -13.28 -13.70
C LEU A 237 7.63 -13.43 -14.96
N LEU A 238 6.83 -12.44 -15.33
CA LEU A 238 6.08 -12.48 -16.60
C LEU A 238 6.99 -12.60 -17.81
N LYS A 239 8.18 -11.97 -17.77
CA LYS A 239 9.14 -12.04 -18.87
C LYS A 239 9.88 -13.37 -18.89
N ASP A 240 10.29 -13.86 -17.72
CA ASP A 240 11.21 -15.00 -17.58
C ASP A 240 10.48 -16.35 -17.51
N ALA A 241 9.18 -16.36 -17.19
CA ALA A 241 8.40 -17.58 -17.11
C ALA A 241 8.24 -18.25 -18.48
N SER A 242 8.44 -19.56 -18.55
CA SER A 242 8.17 -20.34 -19.76
C SER A 242 6.67 -20.50 -20.00
N ILE A 243 5.89 -20.62 -18.92
CA ILE A 243 4.44 -20.77 -18.98
C ILE A 243 3.81 -19.66 -18.14
N VAL A 244 2.79 -19.00 -18.69
CA VAL A 244 1.99 -18.02 -17.96
C VAL A 244 0.53 -18.42 -18.03
N THR A 245 -0.12 -18.52 -16.88
CA THR A 245 -1.55 -18.83 -16.79
C THR A 245 -2.28 -17.79 -15.95
N PHE A 246 -3.59 -17.70 -16.11
CA PHE A 246 -4.40 -16.77 -15.33
C PHE A 246 -5.83 -17.30 -15.10
N SER A 247 -6.46 -16.93 -13.98
CA SER A 247 -7.75 -17.51 -13.55
C SER A 247 -8.96 -17.08 -14.36
N ASN A 248 -9.02 -15.83 -14.80
CA ASN A 248 -10.18 -15.31 -15.54
C ASN A 248 -9.82 -14.05 -16.34
N ARG A 249 -10.73 -13.64 -17.22
CA ARG A 249 -10.59 -12.44 -18.07
C ARG A 249 -10.22 -11.15 -17.32
N ASN A 250 -10.57 -10.99 -16.05
CA ASN A 250 -10.20 -9.79 -15.28
C ASN A 250 -8.67 -9.69 -15.12
N TRP A 251 -7.98 -10.82 -15.11
CA TRP A 251 -6.52 -10.93 -15.00
C TRP A 251 -5.78 -10.75 -16.31
N LYS A 252 -6.49 -10.80 -17.44
CA LYS A 252 -5.89 -10.69 -18.78
C LYS A 252 -5.09 -9.39 -18.96
N LYS A 253 -5.52 -8.29 -18.34
CA LYS A 253 -4.81 -6.99 -18.38
C LYS A 253 -3.42 -7.04 -17.74
N TYR A 254 -3.21 -7.91 -16.76
CA TYR A 254 -1.93 -8.04 -16.06
C TYR A 254 -0.95 -8.97 -16.76
N VAL A 255 -1.45 -9.92 -17.55
CA VAL A 255 -0.64 -10.75 -18.44
C VAL A 255 -0.56 -10.18 -19.86
N ALA A 256 -0.96 -8.93 -20.10
CA ALA A 256 -1.09 -8.37 -21.46
C ALA A 256 0.23 -8.37 -22.26
N ALA A 257 1.38 -8.37 -21.57
CA ALA A 257 2.69 -8.52 -22.19
C ALA A 257 2.97 -9.92 -22.77
N ARG A 258 2.17 -10.93 -22.37
CA ARG A 258 2.30 -12.34 -22.74
C ARG A 258 1.08 -12.78 -23.55
N GLN A 259 1.22 -12.75 -24.88
CA GLN A 259 0.14 -13.15 -25.80
C GLN A 259 -0.12 -14.66 -25.80
N ASP A 260 0.85 -15.44 -25.33
CA ASP A 260 0.81 -16.88 -25.12
C ASP A 260 0.23 -17.28 -23.75
N ALA A 261 -0.21 -16.32 -22.93
CA ALA A 261 -0.80 -16.62 -21.63
C ALA A 261 -2.11 -17.41 -21.76
N ILE A 262 -2.25 -18.45 -20.94
CA ILE A 262 -3.36 -19.40 -21.01
C ILE A 262 -4.40 -19.11 -19.92
N GLU A 263 -5.65 -18.90 -20.33
CA GLU A 263 -6.79 -18.79 -19.40
C GLU A 263 -7.16 -20.16 -18.83
N LEU A 264 -7.19 -20.25 -17.51
CA LEU A 264 -7.50 -21.45 -16.74
C LEU A 264 -8.63 -21.14 -15.73
N GLU A 265 -9.89 -21.34 -16.16
CA GLU A 265 -11.06 -21.02 -15.33
C GLU A 265 -11.25 -21.99 -14.15
N SER A 266 -10.92 -23.27 -14.33
CA SER A 266 -10.97 -24.28 -13.27
C SER A 266 -9.81 -25.27 -13.38
N GLY A 267 -9.41 -25.84 -12.24
CA GLY A 267 -8.23 -26.74 -12.15
C GLY A 267 -8.44 -28.15 -12.68
N SER A 268 -9.68 -28.58 -12.84
CA SER A 268 -10.03 -29.95 -13.25
C SER A 268 -10.45 -30.06 -14.71
N ASP A 269 -10.32 -28.99 -15.51
CA ASP A 269 -10.67 -29.04 -16.91
C ASP A 269 -9.60 -29.84 -17.69
N ILE A 270 -10.00 -30.96 -18.28
CA ILE A 270 -9.12 -31.81 -19.10
C ILE A 270 -8.46 -31.00 -20.22
N ALA A 271 -9.18 -30.03 -20.80
CA ALA A 271 -8.63 -29.16 -21.83
C ALA A 271 -7.55 -28.19 -21.28
N ALA A 272 -7.63 -27.80 -20.01
CA ALA A 272 -6.58 -27.04 -19.34
C ALA A 272 -5.32 -27.89 -19.15
N VAL A 273 -5.46 -29.12 -18.64
CA VAL A 273 -4.36 -30.05 -18.43
C VAL A 273 -3.62 -30.33 -19.75
N SER A 274 -4.33 -30.64 -20.83
CA SER A 274 -3.70 -30.93 -22.12
C SER A 274 -2.93 -29.74 -22.70
N ARG A 275 -3.45 -28.51 -22.59
CA ARG A 275 -2.76 -27.30 -23.06
C ARG A 275 -1.47 -27.04 -22.29
N VAL A 276 -1.53 -27.16 -20.97
CA VAL A 276 -0.36 -26.96 -20.10
C VAL A 276 0.68 -28.07 -20.33
N SER A 277 0.25 -29.33 -20.41
CA SER A 277 1.13 -30.48 -20.69
C SER A 277 1.89 -30.28 -22.01
N ALA A 278 1.21 -29.83 -23.07
CA ALA A 278 1.86 -29.52 -24.35
C ALA A 278 2.95 -28.42 -24.23
N CYS A 279 2.80 -27.46 -23.31
CA CYS A 279 3.82 -26.44 -23.05
C CYS A 279 5.00 -26.96 -22.19
N LEU A 280 4.80 -28.05 -21.44
CA LEU A 280 5.81 -28.65 -20.59
C LEU A 280 6.70 -29.67 -21.33
N GLU A 281 6.28 -30.13 -22.51
CA GLU A 281 7.03 -31.10 -23.34
C GLU A 281 8.06 -30.43 -24.29
N VAL A 282 8.17 -29.11 -24.28
CA VAL A 282 9.10 -28.29 -25.11
C VAL A 282 10.44 -28.08 -24.40
#